data_AF-A0A350UPM8-F1
#
_entry.id   AF-A0A350UPM8-F1
#
_cell.length_a   1.000
_cell.length_b   1.000
_cell.length_c   1.000
_cell.angle_alpha   90.00
_cell.angle_beta   90.00
_cell.angle_gamma   90.00
#
_symmetry.space_group_name_H-M   'P 1'
#
loop_
_entity.id
_entity.type
_entity.pdbx_description
1 polymer ?
#
loop_
_entity_poly.entity_id
_entity_poly.type
_entity_poly.pdbx_seq_one_letter_code
_entity_poly.pdbx_strand_id
1 'polypeptide(L)'
;MAYWICQVLGWGLWFGAQSGVSLLSGSATPRALALNLAMAATGLLATHLLRWHLKRSGWLSRKPAAWYLGTRLGGASALTGTLISLAVWAEIVWIGGMPFEQTSFRYFVVGVVTWSAVVALWLALYLGVKIFERVRAAEAAARTAQLDTLRAQLNPHFLFNALNSIRALIAEDPGRAQDAVTELSELLRYTLQKPSTPLVALSEELAGGRQFLAQRHQ
;
A
#
# COMPACT_ATOMS: atom_id res chain seq x y z
N MET A 1 3.07 -13.72 -4.04
CA MET A 1 2.27 -14.79 -3.40
C MET A 1 0.84 -14.33 -3.13
N ALA A 2 0.61 -13.30 -2.29
CA ALA A 2 -0.73 -12.85 -1.88
C ALA A 2 -1.75 -12.61 -3.03
N TYR A 3 -1.32 -12.03 -4.16
CA TYR A 3 -2.20 -11.77 -5.31
C TYR A 3 -2.89 -13.03 -5.86
N TRP A 4 -2.12 -14.10 -6.09
CA TRP A 4 -2.66 -15.31 -6.72
C TRP A 4 -3.60 -16.04 -5.77
N ILE A 5 -3.30 -16.01 -4.47
CA ILE A 5 -4.18 -16.52 -3.42
C ILE A 5 -5.52 -15.77 -3.46
N CYS A 6 -5.52 -14.42 -3.45
CA CYS A 6 -6.77 -13.66 -3.53
C CYS A 6 -7.56 -13.89 -4.82
N GLN A 7 -6.88 -14.06 -5.96
CA GLN A 7 -7.55 -14.31 -7.24
C GLN A 7 -8.21 -15.69 -7.29
N VAL A 8 -7.45 -16.73 -6.98
CA VAL A 8 -7.93 -18.12 -7.02
C VAL A 8 -8.99 -18.34 -5.95
N LEU A 9 -8.80 -17.79 -4.74
CA LEU A 9 -9.81 -17.85 -3.70
C LEU A 9 -11.07 -17.05 -4.07
N GLY A 10 -10.94 -15.84 -4.63
CA GLY A 10 -12.09 -15.01 -4.97
C GLY A 10 -12.99 -15.66 -6.03
N TRP A 11 -12.42 -16.03 -7.18
CA TRP A 11 -13.18 -16.69 -8.26
C TRP A 11 -13.56 -18.12 -7.89
N GLY A 12 -12.74 -18.82 -7.11
CA GLY A 12 -13.03 -20.16 -6.60
C GLY A 12 -14.20 -20.17 -5.61
N LEU A 13 -14.26 -19.19 -4.70
CA LEU A 13 -15.39 -19.01 -3.78
C LEU A 13 -16.67 -18.66 -4.54
N TRP A 14 -16.59 -17.78 -5.54
CA TRP A 14 -17.74 -17.45 -6.39
C TRP A 14 -18.26 -18.69 -7.13
N PHE A 15 -17.37 -19.45 -7.78
CA PHE A 15 -17.72 -20.70 -8.45
C PHE A 15 -18.32 -21.73 -7.49
N GLY A 16 -17.70 -21.90 -6.31
CA GLY A 16 -18.16 -22.83 -5.28
C GLY A 16 -19.53 -22.46 -4.73
N ALA A 17 -19.78 -21.17 -4.48
CA ALA A 17 -21.08 -20.67 -4.06
C ALA A 17 -22.15 -20.88 -5.14
N GLN A 18 -21.86 -20.51 -6.39
CA GLN A 18 -22.79 -20.65 -7.52
C GLN A 18 -23.15 -22.12 -7.80
N SER A 19 -22.14 -23.00 -7.76
CA SER A 19 -22.31 -24.44 -7.97
C SER A 19 -23.00 -25.10 -6.77
N GLY A 20 -22.68 -24.67 -5.55
CA GLY A 20 -23.34 -25.11 -4.32
C GLY A 20 -24.82 -24.77 -4.30
N VAL A 21 -25.19 -23.53 -4.67
CA VAL A 21 -26.59 -23.13 -4.84
C VAL A 21 -27.28 -24.02 -5.87
N SER A 22 -26.65 -24.25 -7.03
CA SER A 22 -27.20 -25.11 -8.10
C SER A 22 -27.44 -26.55 -7.64
N LEU A 23 -26.54 -27.10 -6.81
CA LEU A 23 -26.67 -28.42 -6.22
C LEU A 23 -27.82 -28.47 -5.22
N LEU A 24 -27.92 -27.47 -4.34
CA LEU A 24 -28.96 -27.39 -3.33
C LEU A 24 -30.36 -27.15 -3.92
N SER A 25 -30.46 -26.42 -5.02
CA SER A 25 -31.72 -26.19 -5.73
C SER A 25 -32.14 -27.36 -6.64
N GLY A 26 -31.33 -28.44 -6.72
CA GLY A 26 -31.58 -29.57 -7.61
C GLY A 26 -31.45 -29.23 -9.11
N SER A 27 -30.93 -28.05 -9.46
CA SER A 27 -30.73 -27.59 -10.83
C SER A 27 -29.32 -27.87 -11.36
N ALA A 28 -28.50 -28.60 -10.60
CA ALA A 28 -27.15 -28.98 -10.98
C ALA A 28 -27.18 -29.97 -12.15
N THR A 29 -26.77 -29.48 -13.31
CA THR A 29 -26.49 -30.29 -14.49
C THR A 29 -25.01 -30.17 -14.85
N PRO A 30 -24.40 -31.16 -15.53
CA PRO A 30 -23.01 -31.04 -16.00
C PRO A 30 -22.79 -29.77 -16.84
N ARG A 31 -23.81 -29.38 -17.60
CA ARG A 31 -23.84 -28.15 -18.41
C ARG A 31 -23.81 -26.89 -17.54
N ALA A 32 -24.62 -26.83 -16.49
CA ALA A 32 -24.63 -25.71 -15.56
C ALA A 32 -23.31 -25.56 -14.80
N LEU A 33 -22.68 -26.68 -14.40
CA LEU A 33 -21.36 -26.67 -13.76
C LEU A 33 -20.27 -26.20 -14.72
N ALA A 34 -20.30 -26.65 -15.99
CA ALA A 34 -19.38 -26.19 -17.02
C ALA A 34 -19.53 -24.69 -17.31
N LEU A 35 -20.77 -24.18 -17.33
CA LEU A 35 -21.06 -22.76 -17.48
C LEU A 35 -20.48 -21.94 -16.32
N ASN A 36 -20.74 -22.35 -15.07
CA ASN A 36 -20.19 -21.67 -13.90
C ASN A 36 -18.65 -21.64 -13.92
N LEU A 37 -18.02 -22.73 -14.35
CA LEU A 37 -16.56 -22.83 -14.45
C LEU A 37 -16.00 -21.89 -15.53
N ALA A 38 -16.65 -21.83 -16.70
CA ALA A 38 -16.29 -20.92 -17.78
C ALA A 38 -16.38 -19.46 -17.32
N MET A 39 -17.48 -19.08 -16.67
CA MET A 39 -17.68 -17.72 -16.14
C MET A 39 -16.59 -17.34 -15.12
N ALA A 40 -16.22 -18.27 -14.24
CA ALA A 40 -15.16 -18.06 -13.26
C ALA A 40 -13.79 -17.88 -13.94
N ALA A 41 -13.50 -18.68 -14.97
CA ALA A 41 -12.27 -18.56 -15.75
C ALA A 41 -12.20 -17.23 -16.50
N THR A 42 -13.30 -16.80 -17.13
CA THR A 42 -13.43 -15.51 -17.81
C THR A 42 -13.17 -14.35 -16.85
N GLY A 43 -13.78 -14.38 -15.66
CA GLY A 43 -13.54 -13.39 -14.62
C GLY A 43 -12.08 -13.33 -14.15
N LEU A 44 -11.45 -14.49 -13.93
CA LEU A 44 -10.05 -14.59 -13.53
C LEU A 44 -9.12 -14.02 -14.61
N LEU A 45 -9.34 -14.38 -15.88
CA LEU A 45 -8.57 -13.87 -17.01
C LEU A 45 -8.75 -12.36 -17.18
N ALA A 46 -9.99 -11.87 -17.15
CA ALA A 46 -10.29 -10.44 -17.32
C ALA A 46 -9.63 -9.58 -16.23
N THR A 47 -9.75 -9.98 -14.95
CA THR A 47 -9.11 -9.26 -13.85
C THR A 47 -7.59 -9.37 -13.88
N HIS A 48 -7.03 -10.50 -14.35
CA HIS A 48 -5.60 -10.64 -14.57
C HIS A 48 -5.08 -9.72 -15.68
N LEU A 49 -5.77 -9.66 -16.82
CA LEU A 49 -5.43 -8.78 -17.93
C LEU A 49 -5.55 -7.31 -17.54
N LEU A 50 -6.58 -6.94 -16.78
CA LEU A 50 -6.73 -5.59 -16.23
C LEU A 50 -5.54 -5.21 -15.34
N ARG A 51 -5.11 -6.11 -14.45
CA ARG A 51 -3.91 -5.88 -13.63
C ARG A 51 -2.66 -5.70 -14.49
N TRP A 52 -2.48 -6.57 -15.48
CA TRP A 52 -1.34 -6.50 -16.38
C TRP A 52 -1.31 -5.15 -17.11
N HIS A 53 -2.46 -4.70 -17.61
CA HIS A 53 -2.62 -3.38 -18.22
C HIS A 53 -2.30 -2.25 -17.24
N LEU A 54 -2.82 -2.29 -16.00
CA LEU A 54 -2.55 -1.28 -14.96
C LEU A 54 -1.06 -1.17 -14.61
N LYS A 55 -0.34 -2.31 -14.61
CA LYS A 55 1.11 -2.32 -14.37
C LYS A 55 1.88 -1.76 -15.56
N ARG A 56 1.57 -2.21 -16.79
CA ARG A 56 2.28 -1.82 -18.01
C ARG A 56 2.09 -0.33 -18.34
N SER A 57 0.90 0.20 -18.07
CA SER A 57 0.54 1.59 -18.38
C SER A 57 1.06 2.60 -17.35
N GLY A 58 1.64 2.16 -16.22
CA GLY A 58 2.20 3.05 -15.21
C GLY A 58 1.16 3.98 -14.56
N TRP A 59 -0.12 3.61 -14.54
CA TRP A 59 -1.19 4.46 -14.00
C TRP A 59 -0.98 4.83 -12.54
N LEU A 60 -0.31 3.95 -11.78
CA LEU A 60 -0.05 4.10 -10.34
C LEU A 60 1.36 4.65 -10.00
N SER A 61 2.20 4.90 -11.01
CA SER A 61 3.54 5.46 -10.83
C SER A 61 3.59 6.96 -11.11
N ARG A 62 2.70 7.48 -11.96
CA ARG A 62 2.48 8.92 -12.09
C ARG A 62 1.71 9.42 -10.86
N LYS A 63 1.87 10.69 -10.47
CA LYS A 63 1.06 11.37 -9.42
C LYS A 63 -0.10 12.15 -10.06
N PRO A 64 -1.10 11.51 -10.71
CA PRO A 64 -2.23 12.25 -11.26
C PRO A 64 -3.09 12.81 -10.14
N ALA A 65 -3.87 13.85 -10.45
CA ALA A 65 -4.94 14.30 -9.59
C ALA A 65 -5.92 13.14 -9.31
N ALA A 66 -6.47 13.08 -8.09
CA ALA A 66 -7.32 11.98 -7.64
C ALA A 66 -8.55 11.78 -8.55
N TRP A 67 -9.16 12.87 -9.03
CA TRP A 67 -10.30 12.83 -9.94
C TRP A 67 -9.96 12.14 -11.28
N TYR A 68 -8.76 12.37 -11.79
CA TYR A 68 -8.29 11.79 -13.07
C TYR A 68 -7.98 10.30 -12.94
N LEU A 69 -7.48 9.88 -11.78
CA LEU A 69 -7.33 8.47 -11.48
C LEU A 69 -8.70 7.80 -11.34
N GLY A 70 -9.66 8.46 -10.69
CA GLY A 70 -11.04 7.98 -10.54
C GLY A 70 -11.73 7.74 -11.88
N THR A 71 -11.69 8.71 -12.80
CA THR A 71 -12.33 8.56 -14.13
C THR A 71 -11.68 7.45 -14.96
N ARG A 72 -10.36 7.31 -14.91
CA ARG A 72 -9.64 6.22 -15.59
C ARG A 72 -9.99 4.84 -15.03
N LEU A 73 -10.05 4.70 -13.71
CA LEU A 73 -10.41 3.45 -13.06
C LEU A 73 -11.87 3.09 -13.35
N GLY A 74 -12.78 4.07 -13.29
CA GLY A 74 -14.19 3.88 -13.66
C GLY A 74 -14.34 3.43 -15.12
N GLY A 75 -13.63 4.09 -16.04
CA GLY A 75 -13.61 3.70 -17.46
C GLY A 75 -13.04 2.29 -17.68
N ALA A 76 -11.96 1.93 -16.98
CA ALA A 76 -11.38 0.59 -17.07
C ALA A 76 -12.33 -0.49 -16.51
N SER A 77 -13.04 -0.21 -15.42
CA SER A 77 -14.08 -1.10 -14.89
C SER A 77 -15.23 -1.29 -15.86
N ALA A 78 -15.74 -0.20 -16.45
CA ALA A 78 -16.84 -0.26 -17.42
C ALA A 78 -16.45 -1.07 -18.67
N LEU A 79 -15.25 -0.83 -19.21
CA LEU A 79 -14.74 -1.57 -20.35
C LEU A 79 -14.57 -3.06 -20.03
N THR A 80 -13.92 -3.38 -18.92
CA THR A 80 -13.67 -4.78 -18.52
C THR A 80 -15.00 -5.49 -18.20
N GLY A 81 -15.93 -4.82 -17.52
CA GLY A 81 -17.26 -5.36 -17.23
C GLY A 81 -18.08 -5.60 -18.49
N THR A 82 -17.96 -4.74 -19.51
CA THR A 82 -18.60 -4.95 -20.81
C THR A 82 -18.04 -6.20 -21.52
N LEU A 83 -16.71 -6.37 -21.50
CA LEU A 83 -16.07 -7.55 -22.09
C LEU A 83 -16.46 -8.85 -21.37
N ILE A 84 -16.52 -8.83 -20.03
CA ILE A 84 -16.99 -9.97 -19.25
C ILE A 84 -18.46 -10.26 -19.57
N SER A 85 -19.32 -9.24 -19.63
CA SER A 85 -20.74 -9.43 -19.94
C SER A 85 -20.95 -10.03 -21.33
N LEU A 86 -20.15 -9.63 -22.32
CA LEU A 86 -20.18 -10.20 -23.66
C LEU A 86 -19.74 -11.67 -23.67
N ALA A 87 -18.65 -11.99 -22.96
CA ALA A 87 -18.15 -13.35 -22.82
C ALA A 87 -19.16 -14.26 -22.10
N VAL A 88 -19.71 -13.82 -20.98
CA VAL A 88 -20.75 -14.53 -20.23
C VAL A 88 -22.00 -14.74 -21.08
N TRP A 89 -22.41 -13.74 -21.85
CA TRP A 89 -23.55 -13.90 -22.75
C TRP A 89 -23.28 -14.97 -23.82
N ALA A 90 -22.08 -14.99 -24.40
CA ALA A 90 -21.68 -16.04 -25.33
C ALA A 90 -21.64 -17.42 -24.65
N GLU A 91 -21.10 -17.52 -23.43
CA GLU A 91 -21.09 -18.76 -22.65
C GLU A 91 -22.52 -19.27 -22.38
N ILE A 92 -23.48 -18.38 -22.05
CA ILE A 92 -24.88 -18.76 -21.83
C ILE A 92 -25.50 -19.36 -23.11
N VAL A 93 -25.21 -18.80 -24.28
CA VAL A 93 -25.75 -19.30 -25.57
C VAL A 93 -25.09 -20.63 -25.93
N TRP A 94 -23.76 -20.66 -25.97
CA TRP A 94 -23.01 -21.82 -26.47
C TRP A 94 -22.91 -22.94 -25.45
N ILE A 95 -22.44 -22.62 -24.24
CA ILE A 95 -22.24 -23.58 -23.15
C ILE A 95 -23.55 -23.84 -22.43
N GLY A 96 -24.41 -22.84 -22.22
CA GLY A 96 -25.71 -23.01 -21.57
C GLY A 96 -26.81 -23.54 -22.50
N GLY A 97 -26.69 -23.33 -23.81
CA GLY A 97 -27.63 -23.85 -24.82
C GLY A 97 -28.93 -23.09 -24.93
N MET A 98 -28.95 -21.88 -24.39
CA MET A 98 -30.09 -20.98 -24.52
C MET A 98 -30.14 -20.46 -25.96
N PRO A 99 -31.24 -20.64 -26.71
CA PRO A 99 -31.38 -20.06 -28.03
C PRO A 99 -31.23 -18.54 -27.98
N PHE A 100 -30.58 -17.96 -28.99
CA PHE A 100 -30.34 -16.51 -29.08
C PHE A 100 -31.63 -15.69 -28.91
N GLU A 101 -32.73 -16.16 -29.49
CA GLU A 101 -34.06 -15.53 -29.43
C GLU A 101 -34.63 -15.45 -28.01
N GLN A 102 -34.20 -16.34 -27.11
CA GLN A 102 -34.59 -16.34 -25.70
C GLN A 102 -33.67 -15.44 -24.85
N THR A 103 -32.56 -14.95 -25.41
CA THR A 103 -31.68 -14.01 -24.71
C THR A 103 -32.21 -12.58 -24.84
N SER A 104 -32.46 -11.94 -23.70
CA SER A 104 -32.91 -10.55 -23.67
C SER A 104 -31.73 -9.58 -23.60
N PHE A 105 -31.77 -8.52 -24.42
CA PHE A 105 -30.84 -7.38 -24.31
C PHE A 105 -30.80 -6.78 -22.90
N ARG A 106 -31.91 -6.86 -22.15
CA ARG A 106 -31.96 -6.42 -20.74
C ARG A 106 -30.99 -7.20 -19.86
N TYR A 107 -30.87 -8.53 -20.05
CA TYR A 107 -29.91 -9.34 -19.28
C TYR A 107 -28.46 -8.96 -19.60
N PHE A 108 -28.18 -8.62 -20.86
CA PHE A 108 -26.87 -8.10 -21.23
C PHE A 108 -26.57 -6.77 -20.53
N VAL A 109 -27.50 -5.80 -20.53
CA VAL A 109 -27.29 -4.51 -19.85
C VAL A 109 -27.11 -4.69 -18.33
N VAL A 110 -27.93 -5.52 -17.70
CA VAL A 110 -27.78 -5.86 -16.27
C VAL A 110 -26.44 -6.54 -16.01
N GLY A 111 -25.99 -7.43 -16.92
CA GLY A 111 -24.68 -8.06 -16.88
C GLY A 111 -23.56 -7.02 -16.92
N VAL A 112 -23.60 -6.06 -17.85
CA VAL A 112 -22.58 -4.99 -17.95
C VAL A 112 -22.49 -4.22 -16.63
N VAL A 113 -23.62 -3.81 -16.05
CA VAL A 113 -23.64 -3.06 -14.78
C VAL A 113 -23.07 -3.91 -13.64
N THR A 114 -23.51 -5.17 -13.54
CA THR A 114 -23.10 -6.09 -12.47
C THR A 114 -21.59 -6.38 -12.55
N TRP A 115 -21.09 -6.76 -13.72
CA TRP A 115 -19.67 -7.07 -13.91
C TRP A 115 -18.78 -5.84 -13.78
N SER A 116 -19.24 -4.66 -14.21
CA SER A 116 -18.52 -3.41 -13.98
C SER A 116 -18.39 -3.08 -12.49
N ALA A 117 -19.46 -3.31 -11.70
CA ALA A 117 -19.44 -3.12 -10.26
C ALA A 117 -18.50 -4.13 -9.56
N VAL A 118 -18.52 -5.40 -9.96
CA VAL A 118 -17.59 -6.43 -9.46
C VAL A 118 -16.15 -6.06 -9.74
N VAL A 119 -15.83 -5.63 -10.97
CA VAL A 119 -14.48 -5.20 -11.34
C VAL A 119 -14.08 -3.93 -10.58
N ALA A 120 -14.98 -2.97 -10.38
CA ALA A 120 -14.71 -1.77 -9.60
C ALA A 120 -14.41 -2.09 -8.13
N LEU A 121 -15.17 -3.00 -7.51
CA LEU A 121 -14.90 -3.48 -6.15
C LEU A 121 -13.54 -4.19 -6.09
N TRP A 122 -13.26 -5.07 -7.05
CA TRP A 122 -11.97 -5.76 -7.14
C TRP A 122 -10.81 -4.77 -7.26
N LEU A 123 -10.94 -3.73 -8.07
CA LEU A 123 -9.94 -2.65 -8.20
C LEU A 123 -9.76 -1.89 -6.90
N ALA A 124 -10.85 -1.53 -6.22
CA ALA A 124 -10.79 -0.83 -4.94
C ALA A 124 -10.01 -1.64 -3.90
N LEU A 125 -10.30 -2.95 -3.78
CA LEU A 125 -9.57 -3.85 -2.89
C LEU A 125 -8.09 -3.97 -3.30
N TYR A 126 -7.79 -4.15 -4.58
CA TYR A 126 -6.42 -4.23 -5.09
C TYR A 126 -5.60 -2.97 -4.76
N LEU A 127 -6.20 -1.79 -4.95
CA LEU A 127 -5.57 -0.51 -4.64
C LEU A 127 -5.42 -0.30 -3.13
N GLY A 128 -6.43 -0.66 -2.34
CA GLY A 128 -6.39 -0.59 -0.88
C GLY A 128 -5.22 -1.38 -0.31
N VAL A 129 -5.06 -2.65 -0.72
CA VAL A 129 -3.91 -3.49 -0.30
C VAL A 129 -2.59 -2.85 -0.70
N LYS A 130 -2.48 -2.31 -1.92
CA LYS A 130 -1.23 -1.73 -2.42
C LYS A 130 -0.87 -0.41 -1.74
N ILE A 131 -1.86 0.41 -1.37
CA ILE A 131 -1.65 1.62 -0.58
C ILE A 131 -1.20 1.23 0.83
N PHE A 132 -1.84 0.25 1.43
CA PHE A 132 -1.48 -0.25 2.76
C PHE A 132 -0.04 -0.77 2.83
N GLU A 133 0.39 -1.55 1.83
CA GLU A 133 1.78 -2.01 1.71
C GLU A 133 2.76 -0.82 1.59
N ARG A 134 2.42 0.21 0.82
CA ARG A 134 3.25 1.41 0.67
C ARG A 134 3.35 2.22 1.96
N VAL A 135 2.25 2.37 2.69
CA VAL A 135 2.23 3.08 3.99
C VAL A 135 3.11 2.34 4.99
N ARG A 136 2.96 1.01 5.11
CA ARG A 136 3.81 0.19 5.99
C ARG A 136 5.29 0.28 5.63
N ALA A 137 5.62 0.25 4.34
CA ALA A 137 7.01 0.39 3.89
C ALA A 137 7.57 1.78 4.22
N ALA A 138 6.78 2.84 4.04
CA ALA A 138 7.18 4.21 4.38
C ALA A 138 7.37 4.39 5.89
N GLU A 139 6.49 3.84 6.72
CA GLU A 139 6.63 3.85 8.18
C GLU A 139 7.89 3.11 8.64
N ALA A 140 8.15 1.94 8.07
CA ALA A 140 9.37 1.18 8.36
C ALA A 140 10.63 1.97 8.00
N ALA A 141 10.66 2.58 6.81
CA ALA A 141 11.78 3.42 6.37
C ALA A 141 11.97 4.65 7.27
N ALA A 142 10.89 5.31 7.70
CA ALA A 142 10.93 6.45 8.61
C ALA A 142 11.50 6.05 9.98
N ARG A 143 11.10 4.89 10.53
CA ARG A 143 11.65 4.37 11.79
C ARG A 143 13.14 4.07 11.67
N THR A 144 13.58 3.46 10.56
CA THR A 144 15.01 3.21 10.33
C THR A 144 15.79 4.52 10.25
N ALA A 145 15.29 5.52 9.53
CA ALA A 145 15.93 6.83 9.44
C ALA A 145 16.03 7.55 10.80
N GLN A 146 15.01 7.43 11.65
CA GLN A 146 15.05 7.94 13.03
C GLN A 146 16.12 7.23 13.86
N LEU A 147 16.22 5.90 13.77
CA LEU A 147 17.26 5.14 14.46
C LEU A 147 18.66 5.51 13.99
N ASP A 148 18.86 5.70 12.69
CA ASP A 148 20.17 6.10 12.14
C ASP A 148 20.55 7.52 12.55
N THR A 149 19.57 8.43 12.65
CA THR A 149 19.77 9.79 13.17
C THR A 149 20.20 9.75 14.64
N LEU A 150 19.52 8.94 15.46
CA LEU A 150 19.89 8.74 16.88
C LEU A 150 21.30 8.15 17.02
N ARG A 151 21.66 7.17 16.18
CA ARG A 151 23.01 6.59 16.15
C ARG A 151 24.07 7.61 15.74
N ALA A 152 23.78 8.46 14.76
CA ALA A 152 24.70 9.50 14.31
C ALA A 152 24.96 10.55 15.38
N GLN A 153 23.95 10.92 16.18
CA GLN A 153 24.10 11.85 17.31
C GLN A 153 25.02 11.30 18.41
N LEU A 154 25.11 9.98 18.55
CA LEU A 154 25.91 9.33 19.60
C LEU A 154 27.42 9.21 19.30
N ASN A 155 27.92 9.69 18.15
CA ASN A 155 29.30 9.54 17.65
C ASN A 155 30.06 8.36 18.31
N PRO A 156 29.84 7.12 17.84
CA PRO A 156 30.36 5.92 18.49
C PRO A 156 31.87 5.95 18.73
N HIS A 157 32.61 6.56 17.81
CA HIS A 157 34.06 6.71 17.92
C HIS A 157 34.47 7.61 19.09
N PHE A 158 33.76 8.72 19.31
CA PHE A 158 33.96 9.55 20.49
C PHE A 158 33.71 8.76 21.78
N LEU A 159 32.64 7.95 21.81
CA LEU A 159 32.33 7.13 22.98
C LEU A 159 33.43 6.10 23.29
N PHE A 160 33.91 5.38 22.28
CA PHE A 160 35.01 4.42 22.45
C PHE A 160 36.30 5.11 22.90
N ASN A 161 36.60 6.29 22.35
CA ASN A 161 37.78 7.05 22.75
C ASN A 161 37.67 7.55 24.19
N ALA A 162 36.52 8.10 24.59
CA ALA A 162 36.27 8.53 25.96
C ALA A 162 36.42 7.36 26.94
N LEU A 163 35.84 6.20 26.63
CA LEU A 163 35.98 4.99 27.45
C LEU A 163 37.42 4.46 27.53
N ASN A 164 38.18 4.53 26.42
CA ASN A 164 39.59 4.14 26.41
C ASN A 164 40.45 5.08 27.26
N SER A 165 40.21 6.39 27.18
CA SER A 165 40.89 7.39 28.00
C SER A 165 40.57 7.21 29.49
N ILE A 166 39.30 6.98 29.83
CA ILE A 166 38.90 6.68 31.21
C ILE A 166 39.59 5.40 31.71
N ARG A 167 39.65 4.34 30.90
CA ARG A 167 40.33 3.09 31.27
C ARG A 167 41.81 3.29 31.58
N ALA A 168 42.51 4.09 30.79
CA ALA A 168 43.91 4.44 31.07
C ALA A 168 44.02 5.25 32.38
N LEU A 169 43.10 6.19 32.59
CA LEU A 169 43.08 7.06 33.76
C LEU A 169 42.81 6.30 35.08
N ILE A 170 42.06 5.19 35.05
CA ILE A 170 41.82 4.35 36.24
C ILE A 170 43.14 3.86 36.86
N ALA A 171 44.14 3.53 36.05
CA ALA A 171 45.43 3.03 36.54
C ALA A 171 46.34 4.16 37.08
N GLU A 172 46.11 5.40 36.65
CA GLU A 172 46.97 6.55 36.92
C GLU A 172 46.40 7.44 38.04
N ASP A 173 45.10 7.71 38.01
CA ASP A 173 44.35 8.48 39.00
C ASP A 173 42.87 8.00 39.05
N PRO A 174 42.54 7.08 39.98
CA PRO A 174 41.19 6.55 40.13
C PRO A 174 40.13 7.61 40.46
N GLY A 175 40.52 8.70 41.15
CA GLY A 175 39.60 9.77 41.53
C GLY A 175 39.15 10.56 40.30
N ARG A 176 40.10 10.99 39.47
CA ARG A 176 39.80 11.69 38.21
C ARG A 176 39.06 10.80 37.21
N ALA A 177 39.28 9.49 37.24
CA ALA A 177 38.51 8.55 36.42
C ALA A 177 37.02 8.53 36.79
N GLN A 178 36.66 8.65 38.08
CA GLN A 178 35.26 8.74 38.51
C GLN A 178 34.60 10.05 38.01
N ASP A 179 35.31 11.17 38.08
CA ASP A 179 34.82 12.46 37.57
C ASP A 179 34.57 12.40 36.05
N ALA A 180 35.51 11.82 35.29
CA ALA A 180 35.40 11.66 33.85
C ALA A 180 34.23 10.74 33.43
N VAL A 181 33.94 9.69 34.20
CA VAL A 181 32.75 8.85 33.99
C VAL A 181 31.47 9.65 34.21
N THR A 182 31.43 10.48 35.24
CA THR A 182 30.28 11.33 35.56
C THR A 182 30.02 12.36 34.45
N GLU A 183 31.07 13.00 33.95
CA GLU A 183 30.99 13.97 32.85
C GLU A 183 30.53 13.32 31.54
N LEU A 184 31.03 12.13 31.21
CA LEU A 184 30.57 11.34 30.06
C LEU A 184 29.09 10.96 30.19
N SER A 185 28.64 10.60 31.39
CA SER A 185 27.24 10.28 31.69
C SER A 185 26.31 11.48 31.50
N GLU A 186 26.69 12.66 32.01
CA GLU A 186 25.96 13.92 31.84
C GLU A 186 25.89 14.34 30.36
N LEU A 187 26.98 14.20 29.61
CA LEU A 187 27.04 14.52 28.18
C LEU A 187 26.17 13.57 27.33
N LEU A 188 26.18 12.27 27.64
CA LEU A 188 25.29 11.29 27.03
C LEU A 188 23.82 11.61 27.35
N ARG A 189 23.52 11.93 28.62
CA ARG A 189 22.18 12.32 29.05
C ARG A 189 21.69 13.55 28.29
N TYR A 190 22.52 14.58 28.17
CA TYR A 190 22.20 15.80 27.43
C TYR A 190 21.96 15.54 25.94
N THR A 191 22.78 14.68 25.32
CA THR A 191 22.67 14.34 23.89
C THR A 191 21.39 13.55 23.59
N LEU A 192 20.97 12.64 24.50
CA LEU A 192 19.80 11.78 24.33
C LEU A 192 18.47 12.43 24.77
N GLN A 193 18.51 13.38 25.71
CA GLN A 193 17.30 14.05 26.22
C GLN A 193 16.89 15.28 25.40
N LYS A 194 17.74 15.76 24.48
CA LYS A 194 17.40 16.92 23.66
C LYS A 194 16.26 16.55 22.69
N PRO A 195 15.11 17.24 22.73
CA PRO A 195 14.09 17.06 21.70
C PRO A 195 14.71 17.35 20.33
N SER A 196 14.38 16.53 19.33
CA SER A 196 14.63 16.87 17.93
C SER A 196 13.74 18.06 17.57
N THR A 197 14.14 19.27 17.96
CA THR A 197 13.42 20.48 17.58
C THR A 197 13.52 20.60 16.05
N PRO A 198 12.41 20.69 15.31
CA PRO A 198 12.50 20.97 13.89
C PRO A 198 13.18 22.34 13.74
N LEU A 199 14.20 22.40 12.86
CA LEU A 199 14.91 23.63 12.53
C LEU A 199 13.91 24.77 12.34
N VAL A 200 13.97 25.76 13.22
CA VAL A 200 13.27 27.02 13.05
C VAL A 200 13.79 27.66 11.76
N ALA A 201 12.88 28.17 10.93
CA ALA A 201 13.23 28.79 9.66
C ALA A 201 14.17 29.99 9.91
N LEU A 202 15.23 30.12 9.10
CA LEU A 202 16.24 31.19 9.16
C LEU A 202 15.61 32.61 9.17
N SER A 203 14.37 32.76 8.71
CA SER A 203 13.57 33.98 8.79
C SER A 203 13.24 34.44 10.21
N GLU A 204 13.08 33.54 11.17
CA GLU A 204 12.82 33.90 12.58
C GLU A 204 14.10 34.33 13.32
N GLU A 205 15.25 33.73 13.01
CA GLU A 205 16.55 34.19 13.54
C GLU A 205 16.93 35.60 13.03
N LEU A 206 16.64 35.89 11.75
CA LEU A 206 16.90 37.21 11.16
C LEU A 206 15.95 38.30 11.70
N ALA A 207 14.79 37.93 12.27
CA ALA A 207 13.90 38.88 12.94
C ALA A 207 14.43 39.25 14.33
N GLY A 208 14.96 38.29 15.10
CA GLY A 208 15.55 38.53 16.42
C GLY A 208 16.81 39.39 16.37
N GLY A 209 17.68 39.20 15.36
CA GLY A 209 18.91 40.00 15.21
C GLY A 209 18.68 41.48 14.94
N ARG A 210 17.57 41.86 14.29
CA ARG A 210 17.23 43.27 14.03
C ARG A 210 16.71 43.99 15.26
N GLN A 211 16.06 43.28 16.18
CA GLN A 211 15.54 43.85 17.42
C GLN A 211 16.68 44.18 18.40
N PHE A 212 17.75 43.39 18.40
CA PHE A 212 18.94 43.64 19.22
C PHE A 212 19.78 44.83 18.71
N LEU A 213 19.83 45.06 17.39
CA LEU A 213 20.52 46.22 16.82
C LEU A 213 19.74 47.53 16.96
N ALA A 214 18.41 47.48 17.08
CA ALA A 214 17.58 48.66 17.32
C ALA A 214 17.69 49.21 18.76
N GLN A 215 18.03 48.37 19.74
CA GLN A 215 18.20 48.78 21.14
C GLN A 215 19.59 49.34 21.47
N ARG A 216 20.57 49.23 20.56
CA ARG A 216 21.96 49.67 20.81
C ARG A 216 22.27 51.09 20.32
N HIS A 217 21.27 51.84 19.87
CA HIS A 217 21.38 53.21 19.38
C HIS A 217 20.46 54.21 20.12
N GLN A 218 20.27 54.01 21.42
CA GLN A 218 19.81 55.07 22.33
C GLN A 218 20.84 55.28 23.43
#